data_AF-A0A7W0YPK3-F1
#
_entry.id   AF-A0A7W0YPK3-F1
#
_cell.length_a   1.000
_cell.length_b   1.000
_cell.length_c   1.000
_cell.angle_alpha   90.00
_cell.angle_beta   90.00
_cell.angle_gamma   90.00
#
_symmetry.space_group_name_H-M   'P 1'
#
loop_
_entity.id
_entity.type
_entity.pdbx_description
1 polymer ?
#
loop_
_entity_poly.entity_id
_entity_poly.type
_entity_poly.pdbx_seq_one_letter_code
_entity_poly.pdbx_strand_id
1 'polypeptide(L)'
;MSWRAVLLLAGFLLVAPPVFVMGPLAGLLLVSRPASGREWMWVAGLILWSGLWLQQSGGIGVQWVRAAAVLLSGAFVALTLWRPSQRFSRALVATGVAGGALAAWTAALGIGWASIRRAVAADLAAYHRAVQAELTGASASREVLAQVSALSDTIALLYPGLLALAAVGGLRLAWAWYHRIAERPLGAPPAPFAAFGFSDQLIWGGVAGLALCLLPPSEGWRTVGVNLLLVWSVLYATRGLAIFSAGSARVPGPVLAALGLVAMFMLPFVLGGLTLLGLADTWLDFRRRLAASATGG
;
A
#
# COMPACT_ATOMS: atom_id res chain seq x y z
N MET A 1 -7.63 6.30 22.82
CA MET A 1 -7.24 6.11 21.40
C MET A 1 -8.13 6.99 20.53
N SER A 2 -7.61 7.71 19.53
CA SER A 2 -8.44 8.55 18.66
C SER A 2 -9.26 7.69 17.68
N TRP A 3 -10.58 7.83 17.63
CA TRP A 3 -11.50 7.08 16.76
C TRP A 3 -11.05 7.01 15.29
N ARG A 4 -10.54 8.13 14.75
CA ARG A 4 -10.01 8.23 13.38
C ARG A 4 -8.89 7.22 13.08
N ALA A 5 -8.02 6.94 14.04
CA ALA A 5 -6.91 6.00 13.84
C ALA A 5 -7.38 4.55 13.82
N VAL A 6 -8.43 4.23 14.60
CA VAL A 6 -9.07 2.92 14.60
C VAL A 6 -9.80 2.70 13.27
N LEU A 7 -10.56 3.70 12.80
CA LEU A 7 -11.23 3.64 11.50
C LEU A 7 -10.24 3.48 10.34
N LEU A 8 -9.09 4.17 10.37
CA LEU A 8 -8.05 4.01 9.35
C LEU A 8 -7.45 2.59 9.37
N LEU A 9 -7.23 2.03 10.56
CA LEU A 9 -6.78 0.64 10.66
C LEU A 9 -7.83 -0.34 10.17
N ALA A 10 -9.07 -0.21 10.63
CA ALA A 10 -10.17 -1.06 10.19
C ALA A 10 -10.36 -0.98 8.67
N GLY A 11 -10.38 0.22 8.10
CA GLY A 11 -10.47 0.44 6.66
C GLY A 11 -9.32 -0.20 5.89
N PHE A 12 -8.08 -0.14 6.39
CA PHE A 12 -6.96 -0.84 5.79
C PHE A 12 -7.14 -2.36 5.84
N LEU A 13 -7.54 -2.90 7.00
CA LEU A 13 -7.73 -4.35 7.19
C LEU A 13 -8.86 -4.93 6.34
N LEU A 14 -9.81 -4.10 5.90
CA LEU A 14 -10.87 -4.50 4.96
C LEU A 14 -10.37 -4.65 3.52
N VAL A 15 -9.32 -3.92 3.14
CA VAL A 15 -8.86 -3.82 1.74
C VAL A 15 -7.54 -4.54 1.50
N ALA A 16 -6.70 -4.66 2.53
CA ALA A 16 -5.34 -5.17 2.42
C ALA A 16 -5.05 -6.27 3.45
N PRO A 17 -4.15 -7.23 3.13
CA PRO A 17 -3.78 -8.28 4.06
C PRO A 17 -3.25 -7.73 5.40
N PRO A 18 -3.84 -8.13 6.56
CA PRO A 18 -3.46 -7.64 7.88
C PRO A 18 -1.97 -7.80 8.22
N VAL A 19 -1.36 -8.84 7.67
CA VAL A 19 0.04 -9.21 7.91
C VAL A 19 1.02 -8.08 7.55
N PHE A 20 0.68 -7.22 6.57
CA PHE A 20 1.52 -6.07 6.18
C PHE A 20 1.59 -4.97 7.23
N VAL A 21 0.69 -4.98 8.21
CA VAL A 21 0.75 -4.09 9.38
C VAL A 21 1.28 -4.85 10.58
N MET A 22 0.76 -6.06 10.81
CA MET A 22 0.97 -6.81 12.05
C MET A 22 2.41 -7.33 12.20
N GLY A 23 2.97 -7.91 11.14
CA GLY A 23 4.35 -8.42 11.16
C GLY A 23 5.39 -7.32 11.45
N PRO A 24 5.39 -6.21 10.69
CA PRO A 24 6.29 -5.09 10.94
C PRO A 24 6.07 -4.45 12.32
N LEU A 25 4.82 -4.33 12.77
CA LEU A 25 4.50 -3.78 14.10
C LEU A 25 5.06 -4.67 15.23
N ALA A 26 4.89 -5.99 15.14
CA ALA A 26 5.45 -6.93 16.10
C ALA A 26 6.98 -6.83 16.14
N GLY A 27 7.62 -6.82 14.97
CA GLY A 27 9.07 -6.68 14.86
C GLY A 27 9.60 -5.38 15.47
N LEU A 28 8.93 -4.25 15.23
CA LEU A 28 9.31 -2.97 15.84
C LEU A 28 9.17 -2.97 17.37
N LEU A 29 8.08 -3.51 17.90
CA LEU A 29 7.85 -3.60 19.35
C LEU A 29 8.90 -4.48 20.04
N LEU A 30 9.22 -5.62 19.43
CA LEU A 30 10.30 -6.50 19.90
C LEU A 30 11.65 -5.79 19.91
N VAL A 31 11.98 -5.11 18.82
CA VAL A 31 13.26 -4.40 18.66
C VAL A 31 13.39 -3.23 19.64
N SER A 32 12.30 -2.56 20.01
CA SER A 32 12.36 -1.48 21.01
C SER A 32 12.45 -1.95 22.46
N ARG A 33 12.49 -3.27 22.70
CA ARG A 33 12.55 -3.90 24.03
C ARG A 33 11.34 -3.52 24.90
N PRO A 34 10.26 -4.31 24.85
CA PRO A 34 9.03 -4.03 25.60
C PRO A 34 9.32 -3.83 27.10
N ALA A 35 8.91 -2.70 27.65
CA ALA A 35 9.10 -2.30 29.04
C ALA A 35 7.86 -2.59 29.91
N SER A 36 6.66 -2.71 29.32
CA SER A 36 5.42 -2.93 30.08
C SER A 36 4.65 -4.18 29.67
N GLY A 37 3.84 -4.68 30.61
CA GLY A 37 2.97 -5.84 30.37
C GLY A 37 1.99 -5.62 29.22
N ARG A 38 1.54 -4.37 29.02
CA ARG A 38 0.70 -3.99 27.88
C ARG A 38 1.42 -4.19 26.54
N GLU A 39 2.68 -3.80 26.44
CA GLU A 39 3.46 -4.01 25.21
C GLU A 39 3.68 -5.50 24.94
N TRP A 40 3.96 -6.29 25.98
CA TRP A 40 4.05 -7.75 25.86
C TRP A 40 2.74 -8.40 25.39
N MET A 41 1.59 -7.92 25.88
CA MET A 41 0.28 -8.38 25.39
C MET A 41 0.11 -8.08 23.90
N TRP A 42 0.51 -6.89 23.44
CA TRP A 42 0.47 -6.54 22.01
C TRP A 42 1.40 -7.43 21.18
N VAL A 43 2.63 -7.64 21.63
CA VAL A 43 3.60 -8.52 20.97
C VAL A 43 3.05 -9.94 20.86
N ALA A 44 2.57 -10.51 21.97
CA ALA A 44 2.01 -11.86 21.99
C ALA A 44 0.80 -12.00 21.05
N GLY A 45 -0.13 -11.04 21.10
CA GLY A 45 -1.30 -11.03 20.22
C GLY A 45 -0.93 -10.92 18.73
N LEU A 46 0.02 -10.05 18.38
CA LEU A 46 0.47 -9.88 16.99
C LEU A 46 1.24 -11.09 16.47
N ILE A 47 2.10 -11.70 17.28
CA ILE A 47 2.83 -12.93 16.93
C ILE A 47 1.86 -14.10 16.76
N LEU A 48 0.95 -14.29 17.72
CA LEU A 48 -0.05 -15.35 17.66
C LEU A 48 -0.90 -15.22 16.40
N TRP A 49 -1.44 -14.04 16.14
CA TRP A 49 -2.23 -13.80 14.93
C TRP A 49 -1.43 -14.04 13.65
N SER A 50 -0.20 -13.52 13.58
CA SER A 50 0.66 -13.69 12.40
C SER A 50 0.99 -15.18 12.19
N GLY A 51 1.25 -15.93 13.26
CA GLY A 51 1.49 -17.37 13.21
C GLY A 51 0.27 -18.15 12.74
N LEU A 52 -0.91 -17.88 13.30
CA LEU A 52 -2.16 -18.51 12.88
C LEU A 52 -2.47 -18.25 11.39
N TRP A 53 -2.26 -17.01 10.94
CA TRP A 53 -2.47 -16.64 9.54
C TRP A 53 -1.48 -17.32 8.59
N LEU A 54 -0.21 -17.45 9.00
CA LEU A 54 0.81 -18.17 8.22
C LEU A 54 0.51 -19.68 8.11
N GLN A 55 -0.18 -20.27 9.08
CA GLN A 55 -0.52 -21.70 9.09
C GLN A 55 -1.76 -22.08 8.28
N GLN A 56 -2.63 -21.12 7.90
CA GLN A 56 -3.82 -21.45 7.10
C GLN A 56 -3.44 -22.17 5.81
N SER A 57 -4.18 -23.17 5.33
CA SER A 57 -3.89 -23.76 4.02
C SER A 57 -4.16 -22.74 2.91
N GLY A 58 -3.38 -22.78 1.83
CA GLY A 58 -3.54 -21.85 0.72
C GLY A 58 -2.74 -22.26 -0.52
N GLY A 59 -3.27 -21.88 -1.68
CA GLY A 59 -2.60 -22.09 -2.97
C GLY A 59 -1.33 -21.25 -3.12
N ILE A 60 -0.71 -21.36 -4.30
CA ILE A 60 0.55 -20.66 -4.61
C ILE A 60 0.41 -19.13 -4.44
N GLY A 61 -0.74 -18.55 -4.82
CA GLY A 61 -0.99 -17.11 -4.67
C GLY A 61 -0.94 -16.66 -3.21
N VAL A 62 -1.62 -17.39 -2.32
CA VAL A 62 -1.61 -17.13 -0.87
C VAL A 62 -0.21 -17.29 -0.27
N GLN A 63 0.52 -18.35 -0.64
CA GLN A 63 1.89 -18.57 -0.17
C GLN A 63 2.85 -17.46 -0.64
N TRP A 64 2.66 -16.97 -1.86
CA TRP A 64 3.43 -15.85 -2.40
C TRP A 64 3.22 -14.56 -1.60
N VAL A 65 1.96 -14.25 -1.23
CA VAL A 65 1.64 -13.10 -0.36
C VAL A 65 2.25 -13.25 1.04
N ARG A 66 2.23 -14.46 1.60
CA ARG A 66 2.85 -14.75 2.90
C ARG A 66 4.35 -14.50 2.89
N ALA A 67 5.03 -15.03 1.88
CA ALA A 67 6.45 -14.81 1.72
C ALA A 67 6.76 -13.32 1.55
N ALA A 68 5.97 -12.60 0.74
CA ALA A 68 6.08 -11.15 0.60
C ALA A 68 5.97 -10.44 1.96
N ALA A 69 5.02 -10.84 2.80
CA ALA A 69 4.80 -10.22 4.11
C ALA A 69 5.94 -10.50 5.10
N VAL A 70 6.49 -11.72 5.12
CA VAL A 70 7.66 -12.08 5.94
C VAL A 70 8.88 -11.29 5.51
N LEU A 71 9.18 -11.27 4.20
CA LEU A 71 10.29 -10.53 3.62
C LEU A 71 10.16 -9.03 3.88
N LEU A 72 8.96 -8.47 3.74
CA LEU A 72 8.68 -7.06 4.02
C LEU A 72 8.92 -6.72 5.49
N SER A 73 8.41 -7.55 6.40
CA SER A 73 8.57 -7.36 7.84
C SER A 73 10.04 -7.37 8.23
N GLY A 74 10.78 -8.39 7.75
CA GLY A 74 12.22 -8.50 7.97
C GLY A 74 13.00 -7.31 7.40
N ALA A 75 12.76 -6.97 6.13
CA ALA A 75 13.43 -5.84 5.47
C ALA A 75 13.18 -4.52 6.18
N PHE A 76 11.93 -4.24 6.58
CA PHE A 76 11.60 -3.00 7.26
C PHE A 76 12.22 -2.90 8.65
N VAL A 77 12.22 -3.98 9.42
CA VAL A 77 12.86 -4.04 10.74
C VAL A 77 14.38 -3.90 10.62
N ALA A 78 15.00 -4.63 9.70
CA ALA A 78 16.43 -4.55 9.44
C ALA A 78 16.86 -3.13 9.01
N LEU A 79 16.12 -2.49 8.10
CA LEU A 79 16.38 -1.11 7.71
C LEU A 79 16.16 -0.12 8.86
N THR A 80 15.20 -0.38 9.74
CA THR A 80 14.96 0.45 10.93
C THR A 80 16.13 0.38 11.90
N LEU A 81 16.74 -0.79 12.07
CA LEU A 81 17.95 -1.00 12.86
C LEU A 81 19.19 -0.37 12.22
N TRP A 82 19.31 -0.45 10.89
CA TRP A 82 20.50 0.03 10.18
C TRP A 82 20.54 1.55 10.03
N ARG A 83 19.43 2.19 9.62
CA ARG A 83 19.36 3.64 9.41
C ARG A 83 18.08 4.23 10.00
N PRO A 84 18.15 4.84 11.19
CA PRO A 84 16.99 5.43 11.85
C PRO A 84 16.40 6.67 11.15
N SER A 85 17.10 7.25 10.17
CA SER A 85 16.72 8.51 9.51
C SER A 85 16.04 8.31 8.13
N GLN A 86 15.04 9.16 7.86
CA GLN A 86 14.13 9.21 6.69
C GLN A 86 13.07 8.09 6.58
N ARG A 87 11.84 8.41 7.01
CA ARG A 87 10.77 7.43 7.33
C ARG A 87 10.00 6.89 6.13
N PHE A 88 9.64 7.75 5.17
CA PHE A 88 8.82 7.32 4.03
C PHE A 88 9.66 6.59 2.96
N SER A 89 10.86 7.10 2.69
CA SER A 89 11.83 6.42 1.82
C SER A 89 12.13 5.00 2.34
N ARG A 90 12.16 4.80 3.67
CA ARG A 90 12.35 3.47 4.25
C ARG A 90 11.23 2.49 3.91
N ALA A 91 9.97 2.91 3.92
CA ALA A 91 8.86 2.02 3.54
C ALA A 91 8.98 1.60 2.08
N LEU A 92 9.29 2.55 1.18
CA LEU A 92 9.53 2.25 -0.24
C LEU A 92 10.74 1.33 -0.46
N VAL A 93 11.85 1.60 0.22
CA VAL A 93 13.06 0.76 0.12
C VAL A 93 12.78 -0.63 0.67
N ALA A 94 12.08 -0.77 1.80
CA ALA A 94 11.69 -2.06 2.35
C ALA A 94 10.81 -2.85 1.37
N THR A 95 9.82 -2.18 0.76
CA THR A 95 8.96 -2.79 -0.27
C THR A 95 9.77 -3.20 -1.50
N GLY A 96 10.70 -2.36 -1.97
CA GLY A 96 11.57 -2.68 -3.11
C GLY A 96 12.50 -3.86 -2.84
N VAL A 97 13.15 -3.89 -1.66
CA VAL A 97 14.02 -4.99 -1.22
C VAL A 97 13.22 -6.27 -1.06
N ALA A 98 12.05 -6.24 -0.41
CA ALA A 98 11.20 -7.40 -0.25
C ALA A 98 10.66 -7.92 -1.59
N GLY A 99 10.25 -7.02 -2.49
CA GLY A 99 9.80 -7.38 -3.83
C GLY A 99 10.91 -8.00 -4.68
N GLY A 100 12.12 -7.44 -4.63
CA GLY A 100 13.29 -7.98 -5.30
C GLY A 100 13.70 -9.36 -4.76
N ALA A 101 13.73 -9.52 -3.43
CA ALA A 101 14.01 -10.80 -2.78
C ALA A 101 12.95 -11.85 -3.12
N LEU A 102 11.67 -11.48 -3.13
CA LEU A 102 10.58 -12.36 -3.51
C LEU A 102 10.69 -12.80 -4.97
N ALA A 103 10.98 -11.86 -5.89
CA ALA A 103 11.18 -12.16 -7.29
C ALA A 103 12.38 -13.11 -7.49
N ALA A 104 13.51 -12.84 -6.85
CA ALA A 104 14.70 -13.69 -6.90
C ALA A 104 14.40 -15.10 -6.35
N TRP A 105 13.67 -15.20 -5.24
CA TRP A 105 13.29 -16.48 -4.65
C TRP A 105 12.34 -17.26 -5.57
N THR A 106 11.32 -16.62 -6.15
CA THR A 106 10.42 -17.28 -7.10
C THR A 106 11.14 -17.74 -8.36
N ALA A 107 12.09 -16.96 -8.86
CA ALA A 107 12.93 -17.33 -10.00
C ALA A 107 13.83 -18.53 -9.67
N ALA A 108 14.43 -18.56 -8.48
CA ALA A 108 15.25 -19.68 -8.01
C ALA A 108 14.45 -21.00 -7.88
N LEU A 109 13.15 -20.91 -7.59
CA LEU A 109 12.24 -22.05 -7.54
C LEU A 109 11.67 -22.44 -8.92
N GLY A 110 12.06 -21.76 -10.00
CA GLY A 110 11.51 -21.98 -11.35
C GLY A 110 10.04 -21.56 -11.49
N ILE A 111 9.51 -20.77 -10.55
CA ILE A 111 8.12 -20.30 -10.57
C ILE A 111 8.03 -19.06 -11.45
N GLY A 112 7.56 -19.24 -12.69
CA GLY A 112 7.35 -18.15 -13.62
C GLY A 112 6.19 -17.22 -13.21
N TRP A 113 6.30 -15.95 -13.59
CA TRP A 113 5.26 -14.93 -13.35
C TRP A 113 3.86 -15.36 -13.84
N ALA A 114 3.79 -16.02 -14.99
CA ALA A 114 2.53 -16.52 -15.53
C ALA A 114 1.83 -17.54 -14.60
N SER A 115 2.58 -18.30 -13.81
CA SER A 115 2.01 -19.25 -12.84
C SER A 115 1.45 -18.52 -11.62
N ILE A 116 2.14 -17.49 -11.13
CA ILE A 116 1.65 -16.63 -10.05
C ILE A 116 0.39 -15.88 -10.50
N ARG A 117 0.40 -15.26 -11.69
CA ARG A 117 -0.75 -14.56 -12.26
C ARG A 117 -1.96 -15.47 -12.38
N ARG A 118 -1.79 -16.70 -12.90
CA ARG A 118 -2.88 -17.68 -13.00
C ARG A 118 -3.41 -18.11 -11.63
N ALA A 119 -2.53 -18.34 -10.66
CA ALA A 119 -2.95 -18.69 -9.30
C ALA A 119 -3.78 -17.57 -8.66
N VAL A 120 -3.32 -16.32 -8.77
CA VAL A 120 -4.04 -15.15 -8.26
C VAL A 120 -5.39 -14.97 -8.97
N ALA A 121 -5.43 -15.08 -10.30
CA ALA A 121 -6.68 -14.98 -11.06
C ALA A 121 -7.68 -16.08 -10.66
N ALA A 122 -7.21 -17.31 -10.45
CA ALA A 122 -8.04 -18.42 -9.99
C ALA A 122 -8.58 -18.19 -8.58
N ASP A 123 -7.75 -17.69 -7.66
CA ASP A 123 -8.15 -17.36 -6.28
C ASP A 123 -9.23 -16.25 -6.27
N LEU A 124 -9.05 -15.19 -7.06
CA LEU A 124 -10.04 -14.12 -7.21
C LEU A 124 -11.36 -14.61 -7.80
N ALA A 125 -11.29 -15.41 -8.86
CA ALA A 125 -12.48 -15.98 -9.48
C ALA A 125 -13.21 -16.96 -8.55
N ALA A 126 -12.49 -17.71 -7.71
CA ALA A 126 -13.09 -18.55 -6.68
C ALA A 126 -13.80 -17.73 -5.61
N TYR A 127 -13.17 -16.67 -5.11
CA TYR A 127 -13.75 -15.75 -4.13
C TYR A 127 -15.03 -15.08 -4.67
N HIS A 128 -15.00 -14.52 -5.88
CA HIS A 128 -16.17 -13.90 -6.49
C HIS A 128 -17.33 -14.88 -6.68
N ARG A 129 -17.04 -16.12 -7.10
CA ARG A 129 -18.07 -17.17 -7.24
C ARG A 129 -18.72 -17.53 -5.90
N ALA A 130 -17.93 -17.62 -4.82
CA ALA A 130 -18.46 -17.90 -3.50
C ALA A 130 -19.40 -16.78 -3.01
N VAL A 131 -18.98 -15.52 -3.15
CA VAL A 131 -19.81 -14.35 -2.79
C VAL A 131 -21.08 -14.28 -3.64
N GLN A 132 -20.98 -14.54 -4.95
CA GLN A 132 -22.16 -14.56 -5.82
C GLN A 132 -23.13 -15.68 -5.45
N ALA A 133 -22.64 -16.90 -5.19
CA ALA A 133 -23.49 -18.02 -4.80
C ALA A 133 -24.28 -17.71 -3.52
N GLU A 134 -23.68 -17.00 -2.57
CA GLU A 134 -24.32 -16.57 -1.33
C GLU A 134 -25.35 -15.46 -1.55
N LEU A 135 -25.06 -14.49 -2.43
CA LEU A 135 -25.95 -13.33 -2.67
C LEU A 135 -27.14 -13.62 -3.59
N THR A 136 -26.95 -14.42 -4.65
CA THR A 136 -27.99 -14.55 -5.69
C THR A 136 -28.73 -15.88 -5.65
N GLY A 137 -28.26 -16.89 -4.91
CA GLY A 137 -28.88 -18.22 -4.79
C GLY A 137 -29.02 -19.01 -6.11
N ALA A 138 -28.77 -18.38 -7.26
CA ALA A 138 -28.93 -18.91 -8.60
C ALA A 138 -27.95 -18.24 -9.60
N SER A 139 -27.67 -18.99 -10.65
CA SER A 139 -26.67 -18.80 -11.72
C SER A 139 -26.51 -17.37 -12.23
N ALA A 140 -25.30 -16.81 -12.06
CA ALA A 140 -24.87 -15.61 -12.77
C ALA A 140 -24.95 -15.82 -14.29
N SER A 141 -25.40 -14.80 -15.04
CA SER A 141 -25.43 -14.87 -16.50
C SER A 141 -24.02 -15.08 -17.07
N ARG A 142 -23.92 -15.72 -18.24
CA ARG A 142 -22.62 -15.94 -18.91
C ARG A 142 -21.84 -14.64 -19.13
N GLU A 143 -22.55 -13.53 -19.36
CA GLU A 143 -21.95 -12.20 -19.52
C GLU A 143 -21.35 -11.67 -18.22
N VAL A 144 -22.07 -11.77 -17.10
CA VAL A 144 -21.54 -11.39 -15.78
C VAL A 144 -20.31 -12.21 -15.42
N LEU A 145 -20.32 -13.52 -15.70
CA LEU A 145 -19.16 -14.39 -15.50
C LEU A 145 -17.96 -13.97 -16.36
N ALA A 146 -18.19 -13.61 -17.62
CA ALA A 146 -17.14 -13.12 -18.52
C ALA A 146 -16.55 -11.78 -18.03
N GLN A 147 -17.39 -10.86 -17.57
CA GLN A 147 -16.94 -9.58 -16.99
C GLN A 147 -16.12 -9.80 -15.71
N VAL A 148 -16.58 -10.68 -14.81
CA VAL A 148 -15.86 -11.04 -13.58
C VAL A 148 -14.50 -11.67 -13.90
N SER A 149 -14.42 -12.53 -14.91
CA SER A 149 -13.14 -13.11 -15.36
C SER A 149 -12.19 -12.04 -15.89
N ALA A 150 -12.66 -11.17 -16.79
CA ALA A 150 -11.83 -10.09 -17.35
C ALA A 150 -11.32 -9.12 -16.28
N LEU A 151 -12.16 -8.81 -15.28
CA LEU A 151 -11.75 -8.00 -14.13
C LEU A 151 -10.70 -8.73 -13.28
N SER A 152 -10.90 -10.03 -13.03
CA SER A 152 -9.96 -10.86 -12.25
C SER A 152 -8.60 -10.96 -12.92
N ASP A 153 -8.57 -11.11 -14.25
CA ASP A 153 -7.32 -11.13 -15.03
C ASP A 153 -6.60 -9.77 -14.98
N THR A 154 -7.35 -8.67 -15.06
CA THR A 154 -6.81 -7.32 -14.93
C THR A 154 -6.22 -7.10 -13.53
N ILE A 155 -6.93 -7.50 -12.48
CA ILE A 155 -6.43 -7.40 -11.11
C ILE A 155 -5.21 -8.29 -10.91
N ALA A 156 -5.20 -9.51 -11.46
CA ALA A 156 -4.07 -10.43 -11.38
C ALA A 156 -2.81 -9.87 -12.08
N LEU A 157 -2.98 -9.15 -13.19
CA LEU A 157 -1.89 -8.44 -13.88
C LEU A 157 -1.30 -7.32 -13.00
N LEU A 158 -2.15 -6.57 -12.30
CA LEU A 158 -1.80 -5.45 -11.43
C LEU A 158 -1.44 -5.87 -9.99
N TYR A 159 -1.55 -7.16 -9.68
CA TYR A 159 -1.46 -7.66 -8.32
C TYR A 159 -0.15 -7.31 -7.61
N PRO A 160 1.04 -7.40 -8.25
CA PRO A 160 2.29 -7.01 -7.60
C PRO A 160 2.32 -5.54 -7.19
N GLY A 161 1.79 -4.65 -8.03
CA GLY A 161 1.68 -3.22 -7.75
C GLY A 161 0.69 -2.95 -6.63
N LEU A 162 -0.47 -3.62 -6.64
CA LEU A 162 -1.44 -3.54 -5.55
C LEU A 162 -0.83 -4.04 -4.22
N LEU A 163 -0.06 -5.13 -4.26
CA LEU A 163 0.64 -5.67 -3.10
C LEU A 163 1.70 -4.71 -2.58
N ALA A 164 2.46 -4.07 -3.47
CA ALA A 164 3.45 -3.04 -3.11
C ALA A 164 2.78 -1.82 -2.45
N LEU A 165 1.61 -1.39 -2.95
CA LEU A 165 0.84 -0.30 -2.35
C LEU A 165 0.30 -0.69 -0.97
N ALA A 166 -0.24 -1.90 -0.83
CA ALA A 166 -0.66 -2.45 0.45
C ALA A 166 0.51 -2.53 1.44
N ALA A 167 1.69 -2.96 0.98
CA ALA A 167 2.92 -3.00 1.77
C ALA A 167 3.34 -1.60 2.26
N VAL A 168 3.42 -0.60 1.36
CA VAL A 168 3.79 0.78 1.74
C VAL A 168 2.78 1.38 2.72
N GLY A 169 1.49 1.23 2.45
CA GLY A 169 0.41 1.68 3.33
C GLY A 169 0.45 0.98 4.69
N GLY A 170 0.62 -0.34 4.68
CA GLY A 170 0.71 -1.18 5.86
C GLY A 170 1.90 -0.83 6.75
N LEU A 171 3.09 -0.64 6.17
CA LEU A 171 4.28 -0.17 6.89
C LEU A 171 4.09 1.22 7.49
N ARG A 172 3.47 2.13 6.74
CA ARG A 172 3.20 3.49 7.22
C ARG A 172 2.23 3.50 8.41
N LEU A 173 1.27 2.58 8.39
CA LEU A 173 0.28 2.40 9.45
C LEU A 173 0.90 1.67 10.65
N ALA A 174 1.70 0.63 10.43
CA ALA A 174 2.47 -0.06 11.46
C ALA A 174 3.37 0.93 12.22
N TRP A 175 4.08 1.81 11.52
CA TRP A 175 4.89 2.86 12.14
C TRP A 175 4.06 3.82 13.01
N ALA A 176 2.86 4.18 12.54
CA ALA A 176 1.97 5.08 13.27
C ALA A 176 1.37 4.44 14.52
N TRP A 177 1.03 3.15 14.46
CA TRP A 177 0.54 2.38 15.60
C TRP A 177 1.64 2.05 16.59
N TYR A 178 2.83 1.74 16.10
CA TYR A 178 4.02 1.54 16.92
C TYR A 178 4.26 2.73 17.86
N HIS A 179 4.24 3.97 17.36
CA HIS A 179 4.41 5.18 18.19
C HIS A 179 3.27 5.43 19.19
N ARG A 180 2.14 4.73 19.07
CA ARG A 180 1.00 4.84 20.00
C ARG A 180 1.01 3.74 21.07
N ILE A 181 1.72 2.64 20.79
CA ILE A 181 1.80 1.47 21.67
C ILE A 181 3.10 1.51 22.47
N ALA A 182 4.22 1.77 21.79
CA ALA A 182 5.54 1.78 22.40
C ALA A 182 5.69 2.94 23.38
N GLU A 183 6.15 2.65 24.60
CA GLU A 183 6.50 3.63 25.63
C GLU A 183 7.80 4.36 25.28
N ARG A 184 8.72 3.65 24.61
CA ARG A 184 10.01 4.18 24.16
C ARG A 184 10.17 3.97 22.64
N PRO A 185 9.41 4.69 21.81
CA PRO A 185 9.44 4.48 20.37
C PRO A 185 10.78 4.89 19.77
N LEU A 186 11.25 4.10 18.81
CA LEU A 186 12.43 4.40 18.01
C LEU A 186 12.13 5.45 16.95
N GLY A 187 13.00 6.45 16.83
CA GLY A 187 12.83 7.55 15.88
C GLY A 187 11.67 8.48 16.26
N ALA A 188 11.38 9.45 15.38
CA ALA A 188 10.32 10.42 15.67
C ALA A 188 8.94 9.99 15.11
N PRO A 189 7.85 10.54 15.65
CA PRO A 189 6.49 10.16 15.27
C PRO A 189 6.16 10.48 13.81
N PRO A 190 5.18 9.80 13.21
CA PRO A 190 4.74 10.11 11.85
C PRO A 190 4.29 11.57 11.71
N ALA A 191 4.77 12.25 10.66
CA ALA A 191 4.30 13.60 10.33
C ALA A 191 2.79 13.59 9.95
N PRO A 192 2.09 14.73 10.09
CA PRO A 192 0.72 14.88 9.60
C PRO A 192 0.59 14.57 8.12
N PHE A 193 -0.62 14.17 7.68
CA PHE A 193 -0.87 13.82 6.28
C PHE A 193 -0.61 14.99 5.31
N ALA A 194 -0.95 16.22 5.69
CA ALA A 194 -0.65 17.42 4.89
C ALA A 194 0.87 17.61 4.61
N ALA A 195 1.74 17.05 5.47
CA ALA A 195 3.19 17.06 5.30
C ALA A 195 3.73 15.82 4.55
N PHE A 196 2.86 14.99 3.95
CA PHE A 196 3.25 13.78 3.23
C PHE A 196 4.05 14.11 1.96
N GLY A 197 5.37 13.94 2.02
CA GLY A 197 6.27 14.16 0.89
C GLY A 197 7.35 13.08 0.82
N PHE A 198 8.01 13.02 -0.33
CA PHE A 198 9.10 12.09 -0.59
C PHE A 198 10.12 12.73 -1.54
N SER A 199 11.30 12.12 -1.65
CA SER A 199 12.39 12.67 -2.48
C SER A 199 11.97 12.84 -3.93
N ASP A 200 12.30 13.99 -4.52
CA ASP A 200 12.00 14.29 -5.92
C ASP A 200 12.70 13.35 -6.91
N GLN A 201 13.78 12.68 -6.47
CA GLN A 201 14.43 11.62 -7.26
C GLN A 201 13.52 10.43 -7.54
N LEU A 202 12.44 10.24 -6.78
CA LEU A 202 11.47 9.18 -7.05
C LEU A 202 10.73 9.36 -8.37
N ILE A 203 10.77 10.54 -9.00
CA ILE A 203 10.22 10.72 -10.35
C ILE A 203 10.78 9.70 -11.35
N TRP A 204 12.05 9.32 -11.18
CA TRP A 204 12.72 8.36 -12.05
C TRP A 204 12.08 6.98 -12.06
N GLY A 205 11.41 6.56 -10.98
CA GLY A 205 10.68 5.30 -10.99
C GLY A 205 9.44 5.36 -11.89
N GLY A 206 8.74 6.50 -11.95
CA GLY A 206 7.66 6.72 -12.90
C GLY A 206 8.17 6.76 -14.35
N VAL A 207 9.28 7.45 -14.58
CA VAL A 207 9.96 7.50 -15.89
C VAL A 207 10.40 6.10 -16.33
N ALA A 208 11.00 5.30 -15.45
CA ALA A 208 11.39 3.92 -15.73
C ALA A 208 10.17 3.06 -16.06
N GLY A 209 9.06 3.23 -15.33
CA GLY A 209 7.82 2.49 -15.59
C GLY A 209 7.24 2.81 -16.95
N LEU A 210 7.28 4.09 -17.34
CA LEU A 210 6.85 4.54 -18.66
C LEU A 210 7.77 3.99 -19.76
N ALA A 211 9.09 4.03 -19.57
CA ALA A 211 10.05 3.48 -20.51
C ALA A 211 9.83 1.97 -20.74
N LEU A 212 9.58 1.20 -19.68
CA LEU A 212 9.24 -0.22 -19.76
C LEU A 212 7.90 -0.50 -20.48
N CYS A 213 7.01 0.49 -20.59
CA CYS A 213 5.76 0.36 -21.33
C CYS A 213 5.84 0.81 -22.79
N LEU A 214 6.67 1.81 -23.09
CA LEU A 214 6.75 2.47 -24.40
C LEU A 214 7.83 1.89 -25.32
N LEU A 215 8.92 1.38 -24.76
CA LEU A 215 9.90 0.65 -25.55
C LEU A 215 9.26 -0.66 -26.05
N PRO A 216 9.90 -1.42 -26.95
CA PRO A 216 9.42 -2.74 -27.35
C PRO A 216 10.04 -3.85 -26.48
N PRO A 217 9.76 -3.95 -25.16
CA PRO A 217 10.34 -5.03 -24.39
C PRO A 217 9.48 -6.29 -24.49
N SER A 218 10.02 -7.40 -23.98
CA SER A 218 9.23 -8.62 -23.81
C SER A 218 8.00 -8.38 -22.90
N GLU A 219 6.98 -9.23 -23.04
CA GLU A 219 5.72 -9.14 -22.28
C GLU A 219 5.94 -9.04 -20.75
N GLY A 220 6.98 -9.70 -20.23
CA GLY A 220 7.35 -9.66 -18.81
C GLY A 220 7.75 -8.25 -18.34
N TRP A 221 8.58 -7.55 -19.11
CA TRP A 221 9.02 -6.19 -18.78
C TRP A 221 7.89 -5.17 -18.86
N ARG A 222 6.98 -5.31 -19.83
CA ARG A 222 5.78 -4.47 -19.90
C ARG A 222 4.92 -4.65 -18.64
N THR A 223 4.82 -5.87 -18.12
CA THR A 223 4.09 -6.13 -16.87
C THR A 223 4.75 -5.43 -15.68
N VAL A 224 6.09 -5.44 -15.60
CA VAL A 224 6.83 -4.68 -14.58
C VAL A 224 6.54 -3.18 -14.73
N GLY A 225 6.59 -2.66 -15.95
CA GLY A 225 6.31 -1.24 -16.25
C GLY A 225 4.92 -0.81 -15.80
N VAL A 226 3.88 -1.57 -16.11
CA VAL A 226 2.49 -1.27 -15.72
C VAL A 226 2.32 -1.28 -14.19
N ASN A 227 2.90 -2.26 -13.50
CA ASN A 227 2.85 -2.31 -12.03
C ASN A 227 3.63 -1.15 -11.39
N LEU A 228 4.75 -0.76 -11.97
CA LEU A 228 5.53 0.39 -11.53
C LEU A 228 4.73 1.69 -11.72
N LEU A 229 4.12 1.89 -12.88
CA LEU A 229 3.26 3.04 -13.14
C LEU A 229 2.05 3.09 -12.20
N LEU A 230 1.43 1.96 -11.88
CA LEU A 230 0.34 1.89 -10.90
C LEU A 230 0.81 2.40 -9.53
N VAL A 231 1.93 1.86 -9.02
CA VAL A 231 2.47 2.25 -7.71
C VAL A 231 2.77 3.75 -7.71
N TRP A 232 3.49 4.26 -8.71
CA TRP A 232 3.89 5.66 -8.77
C TRP A 232 2.71 6.61 -8.95
N SER A 233 1.70 6.22 -9.75
CA SER A 233 0.48 7.01 -9.92
C SER A 233 -0.23 7.18 -8.59
N VAL A 234 -0.37 6.11 -7.79
CA VAL A 234 -1.00 6.19 -6.47
C VAL A 234 -0.15 6.99 -5.48
N LEU A 235 1.19 6.87 -5.52
CA LEU A 235 2.07 7.68 -4.68
C LEU A 235 1.94 9.18 -4.97
N TYR A 236 1.95 9.56 -6.24
CA TYR A 236 1.78 10.95 -6.65
C TYR A 236 0.36 11.45 -6.43
N ALA A 237 -0.67 10.63 -6.65
CA ALA A 237 -2.05 10.96 -6.27
C ALA A 237 -2.17 11.22 -4.76
N THR A 238 -1.51 10.42 -3.93
CA THR A 238 -1.47 10.61 -2.47
C THR A 238 -0.76 11.92 -2.10
N ARG A 239 0.34 12.26 -2.80
CA ARG A 239 1.02 13.56 -2.66
C ARG A 239 0.10 14.72 -3.05
N GLY A 240 -0.60 14.62 -4.17
CA GLY A 240 -1.62 15.58 -4.61
C GLY A 240 -2.74 15.75 -3.58
N LEU A 241 -3.23 14.64 -3.03
CA LEU A 241 -4.28 14.65 -1.99
C LEU A 241 -3.80 15.31 -0.71
N ALA A 242 -2.54 15.12 -0.32
CA ALA A 242 -1.94 15.80 0.81
C ALA A 242 -1.90 17.33 0.61
N ILE A 243 -1.53 17.78 -0.59
CA ILE A 243 -1.53 19.22 -0.94
C ILE A 243 -2.95 19.77 -0.93
N PHE A 244 -3.90 19.07 -1.54
CA PHE A 244 -5.31 19.44 -1.53
C PHE A 244 -5.82 19.57 -0.08
N SER A 245 -5.50 18.58 0.77
CA SER A 245 -5.90 18.60 2.19
C SER A 245 -5.29 19.76 2.98
N ALA A 246 -4.09 20.20 2.62
CA ALA A 246 -3.43 21.36 3.22
C ALA A 246 -4.11 22.67 2.79
N GLY A 247 -4.44 22.79 1.50
CA GLY A 247 -5.13 23.97 0.95
C GLY A 247 -6.61 24.06 1.33
N SER A 248 -7.27 22.92 1.61
CA SER A 248 -8.69 22.87 1.91
C SER A 248 -9.05 23.21 3.36
N ALA A 249 -8.08 23.59 4.20
CA ALA A 249 -8.31 23.84 5.62
C ALA A 249 -9.34 24.96 5.90
N ARG A 250 -9.53 25.88 4.94
CA ARG A 250 -10.49 27.00 5.02
C ARG A 250 -11.82 26.73 4.31
N VAL A 251 -11.97 25.56 3.67
CA VAL A 251 -13.18 25.23 2.90
C VAL A 251 -14.25 24.66 3.84
N PRO A 252 -15.51 25.15 3.78
CA PRO A 252 -16.58 24.62 4.61
C PRO A 252 -16.82 23.12 4.38
N GLY A 253 -17.11 22.38 5.46
CA GLY A 253 -17.36 20.93 5.42
C GLY A 253 -18.40 20.47 4.38
N PRO A 254 -19.55 21.14 4.21
CA PRO A 254 -20.54 20.78 3.19
C PRO A 254 -20.00 20.88 1.76
N VAL A 255 -19.15 21.85 1.47
CA VAL A 255 -18.52 22.02 0.16
C VAL A 255 -17.56 20.86 -0.12
N LEU A 256 -16.76 20.47 0.89
CA LEU A 256 -15.90 19.28 0.78
C LEU A 256 -16.68 17.99 0.59
N ALA A 257 -17.84 17.85 1.25
CA ALA A 257 -18.71 16.70 1.06
C ALA A 257 -19.29 16.65 -0.36
N ALA A 258 -19.75 17.79 -0.91
CA ALA A 258 -20.23 17.88 -2.28
C ALA A 258 -19.12 17.58 -3.29
N LEU A 259 -17.92 18.12 -3.10
CA LEU A 259 -16.75 17.80 -3.92
C LEU A 259 -16.40 16.32 -3.84
N GLY A 260 -16.45 15.72 -2.66
CA GLY A 260 -16.24 14.28 -2.46
C GLY A 260 -17.26 13.42 -3.21
N LEU A 261 -18.54 13.82 -3.19
CA LEU A 261 -19.60 13.13 -3.91
C LEU A 261 -19.39 13.21 -5.43
N VAL A 262 -19.09 14.40 -5.97
CA VAL A 262 -18.77 14.57 -7.40
C VAL A 262 -17.51 13.78 -7.76
N ALA A 263 -16.50 13.80 -6.89
CA ALA A 263 -15.26 13.07 -7.09
C ALA A 263 -15.46 11.56 -7.17
N MET A 264 -16.46 11.01 -6.47
CA MET A 264 -16.81 9.59 -6.54
C MET A 264 -17.25 9.18 -7.95
N PHE A 265 -18.03 10.02 -8.65
CA PHE A 265 -18.46 9.77 -10.02
C PHE A 265 -17.37 10.07 -11.06
N MET A 266 -16.45 10.98 -10.74
CA MET A 266 -15.34 11.39 -11.61
C MET A 266 -14.01 10.76 -11.21
N LEU A 267 -14.02 9.61 -10.52
CA LEU A 267 -12.86 9.05 -9.85
C LEU A 267 -11.61 8.93 -10.76
N PRO A 268 -11.70 8.43 -12.02
CA PRO A 268 -10.52 8.35 -12.88
C PRO A 268 -9.89 9.73 -13.16
N PHE A 269 -10.71 10.75 -13.39
CA PHE A 269 -10.26 12.12 -13.63
C PHE A 269 -9.67 12.76 -12.38
N VAL A 270 -10.30 12.52 -11.22
CA VAL A 270 -9.79 13.01 -9.94
C VAL A 270 -8.45 12.37 -9.61
N LEU A 271 -8.31 11.07 -9.80
CA LEU A 271 -7.03 10.37 -9.62
C LEU A 271 -5.97 10.91 -10.57
N GLY A 272 -6.31 11.13 -11.85
CA GLY A 272 -5.41 11.77 -12.81
C GLY A 272 -4.98 13.18 -12.39
N GLY A 273 -5.93 14.03 -12.00
CA GLY A 273 -5.68 15.39 -11.54
C GLY A 273 -4.84 15.44 -10.26
N LEU A 274 -5.11 14.57 -9.29
CA LEU A 274 -4.30 14.45 -8.07
C LEU A 274 -2.90 13.94 -8.38
N THR A 275 -2.75 13.00 -9.31
CA THR A 275 -1.43 12.52 -9.75
C THR A 275 -0.62 13.65 -10.37
N LEU A 276 -1.23 14.43 -11.28
CA LEU A 276 -0.60 15.59 -11.90
C LEU A 276 -0.25 16.68 -10.87
N LEU A 277 -1.15 16.97 -9.92
CA LEU A 277 -0.90 17.92 -8.84
C LEU A 277 0.27 17.50 -7.97
N GLY A 278 0.31 16.22 -7.57
CA GLY A 278 1.41 15.68 -6.79
C GLY A 278 2.74 15.68 -7.55
N LEU A 279 2.70 15.43 -8.86
CA LEU A 279 3.88 15.50 -9.72
C LEU A 279 4.38 16.94 -9.85
N ALA A 280 3.48 17.90 -10.10
CA ALA A 280 3.79 19.33 -10.23
C ALA A 280 4.43 19.92 -8.96
N ASP A 281 4.05 19.44 -7.77
CA ASP A 281 4.65 19.83 -6.49
C ASP A 281 6.14 19.49 -6.37
N THR A 282 6.66 18.57 -7.19
CA THR A 282 8.09 18.26 -7.30
C THR A 282 8.89 19.49 -7.74
N TRP A 283 8.31 20.35 -8.57
CA TRP A 283 9.00 21.54 -9.09
C TRP A 283 8.46 22.86 -8.51
N LEU A 284 7.17 22.95 -8.22
CA LEU A 284 6.52 24.20 -7.85
C LEU A 284 6.52 24.51 -6.34
N ASP A 285 6.85 23.51 -5.49
CA ASP A 285 6.85 23.57 -4.01
C ASP A 285 5.61 24.31 -3.47
N PHE A 286 4.41 23.78 -3.78
CA PHE A 286 3.14 24.43 -3.43
C PHE A 286 2.98 24.57 -1.92
N ARG A 287 3.56 23.65 -1.15
CA ARG A 287 3.45 23.63 0.32
C ARG A 287 4.13 24.80 0.97
N ARG A 288 5.33 25.16 0.51
CA ARG A 288 6.02 26.35 1.02
C ARG A 288 5.22 27.61 0.77
N ARG A 289 4.60 27.71 -0.41
CA ARG A 289 3.77 28.86 -0.79
C ARG A 289 2.51 28.95 0.08
N LEU A 290 1.80 27.83 0.28
CA LEU A 290 0.62 27.78 1.14
C LEU A 290 0.94 28.15 2.60
N ALA A 291 2.09 27.73 3.12
CA ALA A 291 2.54 28.09 4.47
C ALA A 291 2.91 29.58 4.60
N ALA A 292 3.54 30.16 3.58
CA ALA A 292 3.88 31.58 3.55
C ALA A 292 2.62 32.47 3.52
N SER A 293 1.61 32.11 2.71
CA SER A 293 0.33 32.82 2.66
C SER A 293 -0.51 32.74 3.95
N ALA A 294 -0.21 31.80 4.84
CA ALA A 294 -0.90 31.65 6.12
C ALA A 294 -0.29 32.49 7.25
N THR A 295 0.95 32.98 7.09
CA THR A 295 1.68 33.75 8.12
C THR A 295 1.77 35.24 7.82
N GLY A 296 1.46 35.66 6.58
CA GLY A 296 1.54 37.06 6.13
C GLY A 296 0.19 37.80 6.01
N GLY A 297 -0.86 37.36 6.71
CA GLY A 297 -2.16 38.03 6.76
C GLY A 297 -2.72 37.98 8.18
#